data_AF-A0A1P8UFP9-F1
#
_entry.id   AF-A0A1P8UFP9-F1
#
_cell.length_a   1.000
_cell.length_b   1.000
_cell.length_c   1.000
_cell.angle_alpha   90.00
_cell.angle_beta   90.00
_cell.angle_gamma   90.00
#
_symmetry.space_group_name_H-M   'P 1'
#
loop_
_entity.id
_entity.type
_entity.pdbx_description
1 polymer ?
#
loop_
_entity_poly.entity_id
_entity_poly.type
_entity_poly.pdbx_seq_one_letter_code
_entity_poly.pdbx_strand_id
1 'polypeptide(L)'
;MTGATFVAALSAALALRIQSYYLVLFAIACAAFAWKHYRSYRVRVFGKRLEKRAQKALKRAFKRSRFRVQCNVPCPSGGDIDALLVSANHRCAIEIKSWHGLRPGKGGLVKLNGQPLNKDPAAQTRREASSIGARAVLWMPLSKREKAFVYQGVLVIMGRERFLKRIIERSLS
;
A
#
# COMPACT_ATOMS: atom_id res chain seq x y z
N MET A 1 -41.95 -5.27 56.91
CA MET A 1 -40.82 -4.60 56.22
C MET A 1 -40.10 -5.51 55.20
N THR A 2 -40.81 -6.37 54.46
CA THR A 2 -40.19 -7.42 53.62
C THR A 2 -40.40 -7.24 52.11
N GLY A 3 -41.43 -6.50 51.68
CA GLY A 3 -41.70 -6.27 50.25
C GLY A 3 -40.78 -5.25 49.59
N ALA A 4 -40.50 -4.12 50.28
CA ALA A 4 -39.68 -3.04 49.72
C ALA A 4 -38.20 -3.44 49.53
N THR A 5 -37.67 -4.26 50.44
CA THR A 5 -36.30 -4.79 50.37
C THR A 5 -36.14 -5.80 49.23
N PHE A 6 -37.15 -6.63 48.98
CA PHE A 6 -37.16 -7.58 47.87
C PHE A 6 -37.20 -6.88 46.50
N VAL A 7 -38.07 -5.87 46.34
CA VAL A 7 -38.17 -5.10 45.09
C VAL A 7 -36.88 -4.30 44.82
N ALA A 8 -36.27 -3.73 45.86
CA ALA A 8 -34.98 -3.03 45.72
C ALA A 8 -33.85 -3.99 45.34
N ALA A 9 -33.78 -5.18 45.96
CA ALA A 9 -32.77 -6.20 45.64
C ALA A 9 -32.94 -6.75 44.21
N LEU A 10 -34.17 -7.01 43.77
CA LEU A 10 -34.47 -7.45 42.40
C LEU A 10 -34.11 -6.37 41.36
N SER A 11 -34.45 -5.11 41.64
CA SER A 11 -34.12 -3.98 40.77
C SER A 11 -32.60 -3.75 40.67
N ALA A 12 -31.88 -3.86 41.79
CA ALA A 12 -30.42 -3.77 41.81
C ALA A 12 -29.77 -4.93 41.05
N ALA A 13 -30.25 -6.17 41.23
CA ALA A 13 -29.74 -7.33 40.50
C ALA A 13 -30.01 -7.23 38.98
N LEU A 14 -31.18 -6.72 38.59
CA LEU A 14 -31.51 -6.48 37.19
C LEU A 14 -30.66 -5.36 36.59
N ALA A 15 -30.46 -4.26 37.32
CA ALA A 15 -29.58 -3.17 36.92
C ALA A 15 -28.12 -3.62 36.75
N LEU A 16 -27.59 -4.45 37.68
CA LEU A 16 -26.26 -5.04 37.58
C LEU A 16 -26.14 -6.00 36.40
N ARG A 17 -27.18 -6.81 36.11
CA ARG A 17 -27.21 -7.67 34.92
C ARG A 17 -27.21 -6.85 33.63
N ILE A 18 -28.05 -5.83 33.55
CA ILE A 18 -28.11 -4.92 32.39
C ILE A 18 -26.76 -4.20 32.20
N GLN A 19 -26.16 -3.70 33.29
CA GLN A 19 -24.83 -3.08 33.27
C GLN A 19 -23.76 -4.09 32.81
N SER A 20 -23.80 -5.33 33.28
CA SER A 20 -22.88 -6.40 32.86
C SER A 20 -23.01 -6.72 31.37
N TYR A 21 -24.23 -6.70 30.81
CA TYR A 21 -24.45 -6.89 29.38
C TYR A 21 -23.85 -5.75 28.54
N TYR A 22 -24.05 -4.49 28.95
CA TYR A 22 -23.43 -3.35 28.28
C TYR A 22 -21.89 -3.36 28.40
N LEU A 23 -21.35 -3.78 29.54
CA LEU A 23 -19.90 -3.95 29.71
C LEU A 23 -19.34 -5.03 28.78
N VAL A 24 -20.04 -6.16 28.61
CA VAL A 24 -19.65 -7.21 27.67
C VAL A 24 -19.71 -6.72 26.22
N LEU A 25 -20.79 -6.04 25.81
CA LEU A 25 -20.90 -5.47 24.47
C LEU A 25 -19.81 -4.42 24.20
N PHE A 26 -19.54 -3.55 25.17
CA PHE A 26 -18.46 -2.57 25.08
C PHE A 26 -17.09 -3.24 24.97
N ALA A 27 -16.82 -4.28 25.75
CA ALA A 27 -15.58 -5.05 25.66
C ALA A 27 -15.41 -5.71 24.29
N ILE A 28 -16.47 -6.30 23.73
CA ILE A 28 -16.47 -6.88 22.37
C ILE A 28 -16.19 -5.79 21.33
N ALA A 29 -16.84 -4.63 21.43
CA ALA A 29 -16.63 -3.51 20.51
C ALA A 29 -15.18 -3.00 20.57
N CYS A 30 -14.63 -2.83 21.77
CA CYS A 30 -13.24 -2.44 21.99
C CYS A 30 -12.27 -3.49 21.42
N ALA A 31 -12.53 -4.78 21.62
CA ALA A 31 -11.71 -5.87 21.08
C ALA A 31 -11.75 -5.88 19.54
N ALA A 32 -12.92 -5.72 18.93
CA ALA A 32 -13.07 -5.63 17.48
C ALA A 32 -12.35 -4.41 16.90
N PHE A 33 -12.44 -3.26 17.58
CA PHE A 33 -11.72 -2.05 17.20
C PHE A 33 -10.19 -2.23 17.30
N ALA A 34 -9.71 -2.74 18.43
CA ALA A 34 -8.29 -3.05 18.64
C ALA A 34 -7.76 -4.02 17.58
N TRP A 35 -8.51 -5.07 17.26
CA TRP A 35 -8.17 -6.03 16.21
C TRP A 35 -8.06 -5.38 14.82
N LYS A 36 -9.02 -4.53 14.45
CA LYS A 36 -9.00 -3.78 13.18
C LYS A 36 -7.77 -2.89 13.07
N HIS A 37 -7.42 -2.17 14.13
CA HIS A 37 -6.23 -1.32 14.19
C HIS A 37 -4.94 -2.15 14.12
N TYR A 38 -4.88 -3.26 14.85
CA TYR A 38 -3.74 -4.18 14.83
C TYR A 38 -3.48 -4.77 13.43
N ARG A 39 -4.52 -5.23 12.73
CA ARG A 39 -4.38 -5.74 11.35
C ARG A 39 -3.86 -4.66 10.40
N SER A 40 -4.40 -3.45 10.50
CA SER A 40 -3.98 -2.31 9.69
C SER A 40 -2.51 -1.95 9.94
N TYR A 41 -2.09 -1.96 11.21
CA TYR A 41 -0.70 -1.74 11.60
C TYR A 41 0.23 -2.81 11.01
N ARG A 42 -0.12 -4.10 11.13
CA ARG A 42 0.69 -5.19 10.55
C ARG A 42 0.90 -5.05 9.05
N VAL A 43 -0.16 -4.72 8.30
CA VAL A 43 -0.07 -4.50 6.85
C VAL A 43 0.84 -3.32 6.53
N ARG A 44 0.72 -2.21 7.26
CA ARG A 44 1.58 -1.02 7.10
C ARG A 44 3.05 -1.33 7.39
N VAL A 45 3.33 -2.05 8.47
CA VAL A 45 4.70 -2.46 8.84
C VAL A 45 5.31 -3.36 7.77
N PHE A 46 4.54 -4.32 7.26
CA PHE A 46 4.99 -5.18 6.17
C PHE A 46 5.31 -4.37 4.90
N GLY A 47 4.42 -3.45 4.52
CA GLY A 47 4.62 -2.53 3.39
C GLY A 47 5.93 -1.75 3.50
N LYS A 48 6.15 -1.07 4.63
CA LYS A 48 7.39 -0.30 4.88
C LYS A 48 8.65 -1.16 4.82
N ARG A 49 8.62 -2.36 5.39
CA ARG A 49 9.78 -3.28 5.34
C ARG A 49 10.10 -3.71 3.92
N LEU A 50 9.09 -3.96 3.12
CA LEU A 50 9.22 -4.35 1.72
C LEU A 50 9.74 -3.19 0.86
N GLU A 51 9.19 -2.00 1.04
CA GLU A 51 9.62 -0.78 0.35
C GLU A 51 11.11 -0.51 0.58
N LYS A 52 11.56 -0.53 1.85
CA LYS A 52 12.99 -0.39 2.20
C LYS A 52 13.88 -1.46 1.54
N ARG A 53 13.40 -2.71 1.46
CA ARG A 53 14.12 -3.81 0.78
C ARG A 53 14.18 -3.57 -0.73
N ALA A 54 13.08 -3.13 -1.34
CA ALA A 54 12.98 -2.84 -2.76
C ALA A 54 13.88 -1.66 -3.15
N GLN A 55 13.88 -0.58 -2.38
CA GLN A 55 14.80 0.56 -2.54
C GLN A 55 16.28 0.13 -2.47
N LYS A 56 16.64 -0.72 -1.50
CA LYS A 56 18.01 -1.29 -1.42
C LYS A 56 18.35 -2.16 -2.62
N ALA A 57 17.40 -2.95 -3.13
CA ALA A 57 17.59 -3.75 -4.34
C ALA A 57 17.78 -2.85 -5.58
N LEU A 58 16.99 -1.79 -5.70
CA LEU A 58 17.07 -0.80 -6.78
C LEU A 58 18.44 -0.12 -6.81
N LYS A 59 18.92 0.40 -5.66
CA LYS A 59 20.26 0.99 -5.54
C LYS A 59 21.36 0.03 -5.99
N ARG A 60 21.25 -1.25 -5.64
CA ARG A 60 22.23 -2.28 -6.09
C ARG A 60 22.15 -2.54 -7.59
N ALA A 61 20.95 -2.69 -8.15
CA ALA A 61 20.75 -2.97 -9.57
C ALA A 61 21.32 -1.87 -10.48
N PHE A 62 21.13 -0.61 -10.07
CA PHE A 62 21.54 0.56 -10.84
C PHE A 62 22.92 1.13 -10.44
N LYS A 63 23.65 0.50 -9.50
CA LYS A 63 24.96 0.98 -9.01
C LYS A 63 25.98 1.27 -10.11
N ARG A 64 25.98 0.47 -11.18
CA ARG A 64 26.88 0.59 -12.35
C ARG A 64 26.14 1.03 -13.62
N SER A 65 25.00 1.71 -13.48
CA SER A 65 24.22 2.19 -14.62
C SER A 65 24.38 3.70 -14.78
N ARG A 66 23.91 4.26 -15.90
CA ARG A 66 23.81 5.71 -16.13
C ARG A 66 22.76 6.41 -15.25
N PHE A 67 21.97 5.67 -14.48
CA PHE A 67 20.93 6.23 -13.62
C PHE A 67 21.41 6.34 -12.18
N ARG A 68 21.26 7.53 -11.59
CA ARG A 68 21.34 7.75 -10.15
C ARG A 68 20.00 7.44 -9.51
N VAL A 69 20.03 6.71 -8.40
CA VAL A 69 18.85 6.37 -7.60
C VAL A 69 18.70 7.34 -6.43
N GLN A 70 17.54 7.99 -6.32
CA GLN A 70 17.09 8.75 -5.15
C GLN A 70 15.86 8.05 -4.56
N CYS A 71 15.68 8.04 -3.24
CA CYS A 71 14.56 7.37 -2.58
C CYS A 71 13.78 8.39 -1.73
N ASN A 72 12.48 8.16 -1.56
CA ASN A 72 11.58 9.01 -0.78
C ASN A 72 11.66 10.49 -1.23
N VAL A 73 11.40 10.71 -2.53
CA VAL A 73 11.51 12.05 -3.12
C VAL A 73 10.20 12.80 -2.92
N PRO A 74 10.19 13.92 -2.17
CA PRO A 74 8.97 14.69 -1.95
C PRO A 74 8.45 15.29 -3.26
N CYS A 75 7.14 15.26 -3.44
CA CYS A 75 6.47 15.75 -4.63
C CYS A 75 5.73 17.07 -4.37
N PRO A 76 5.80 18.05 -5.29
CA PRO A 76 5.00 19.27 -5.20
C PRO A 76 3.48 19.02 -5.11
N SER A 77 2.99 17.90 -5.66
CA SER A 77 1.57 17.53 -5.58
C SER A 77 1.08 17.08 -4.20
N GLY A 78 1.97 17.04 -3.21
CA GLY A 78 1.74 16.38 -1.93
C GLY A 78 1.99 14.86 -2.04
N GLY A 79 2.73 14.32 -1.08
CA GLY A 79 3.19 12.93 -1.07
C GLY A 79 4.67 12.77 -1.47
N ASP A 80 5.14 11.53 -1.49
CA ASP A 80 6.52 11.17 -1.80
C ASP A 80 6.54 10.08 -2.87
N ILE A 81 7.47 10.16 -3.83
CA ILE A 81 7.80 9.07 -4.74
C ILE A 81 8.77 8.13 -4.04
N ASP A 82 8.46 6.83 -4.02
CA ASP A 82 9.29 5.82 -3.36
C ASP A 82 10.73 5.79 -3.90
N ALA A 83 10.90 5.90 -5.22
CA ALA A 83 12.22 6.05 -5.84
C ALA A 83 12.21 6.84 -7.15
N LEU A 84 13.21 7.69 -7.35
CA LEU A 84 13.44 8.43 -8.59
C LEU A 84 14.76 7.96 -9.23
N LEU A 85 14.69 7.55 -10.49
CA LEU A 85 15.86 7.33 -11.33
C LEU A 85 16.13 8.58 -12.16
N VAL A 86 17.37 9.05 -12.15
CA VAL A 86 17.80 10.24 -12.91
C VAL A 86 19.02 9.91 -13.74
N SER A 87 18.95 10.13 -15.05
CA SER A 87 20.11 10.21 -15.95
C SER A 87 20.16 11.59 -16.61
N ALA A 88 21.14 11.84 -17.49
CA ALA A 88 21.29 13.13 -18.18
C ALA A 88 20.00 13.56 -18.91
N ASN A 89 19.33 12.62 -19.57
CA ASN A 89 18.19 12.92 -20.46
C ASN A 89 16.86 12.35 -19.97
N HIS A 90 16.85 11.56 -18.90
CA HIS A 90 15.66 10.83 -18.49
C HIS A 90 15.45 10.84 -16.98
N ARG A 91 14.18 10.94 -16.59
CA ARG A 91 13.71 10.79 -15.21
C ARG A 91 12.62 9.72 -15.15
N CYS A 92 12.68 8.82 -14.17
CA CYS A 92 11.63 7.85 -13.91
C CYS A 92 11.22 7.86 -12.45
N ALA A 93 9.96 8.21 -12.19
CA ALA A 93 9.36 8.13 -10.87
C ALA A 93 8.78 6.72 -10.68
N ILE A 94 9.28 6.01 -9.69
CA ILE A 94 8.93 4.62 -9.38
C ILE A 94 8.13 4.59 -8.09
N GLU A 95 6.88 4.19 -8.20
CA GLU A 95 6.01 3.82 -7.08
C GLU A 95 6.13 2.31 -6.82
N ILE A 96 6.36 1.90 -5.58
CA ILE A 96 6.59 0.52 -5.16
C ILE A 96 5.35 -0.02 -4.45
N LYS A 97 4.74 -1.09 -4.98
CA LYS A 97 3.59 -1.75 -4.33
C LYS A 97 3.93 -3.15 -3.88
N SER A 98 3.47 -3.50 -2.68
CA SER A 98 3.62 -4.85 -2.07
C SER A 98 2.66 -5.90 -2.65
N TRP A 99 2.11 -5.67 -3.84
CA TRP A 99 1.20 -6.60 -4.50
C TRP A 99 1.95 -7.66 -5.31
N HIS A 100 1.32 -8.81 -5.52
CA HIS A 100 1.85 -9.87 -6.36
C HIS A 100 1.73 -9.60 -7.87
N GLY A 101 1.00 -8.54 -8.26
CA GLY A 101 0.82 -8.17 -9.65
C GLY A 101 -0.52 -7.50 -9.91
N LEU A 102 -0.61 -6.87 -11.07
CA LEU A 102 -1.81 -6.26 -11.61
C LEU A 102 -2.04 -6.73 -13.03
N ARG A 103 -3.29 -6.65 -13.47
CA ARG A 103 -3.68 -6.83 -14.87
C ARG A 103 -4.79 -5.85 -15.22
N PRO A 104 -4.93 -5.47 -16.50
CA PRO A 104 -6.14 -4.83 -16.99
C PRO A 104 -7.35 -5.76 -16.75
N GLY A 105 -8.45 -5.19 -16.28
CA GLY A 105 -9.74 -5.82 -16.09
C GLY A 105 -10.87 -4.93 -16.62
N LYS A 106 -12.12 -5.41 -16.51
CA LYS A 106 -13.30 -4.64 -16.91
C LYS A 106 -13.48 -3.46 -15.94
N GLY A 107 -13.20 -2.25 -16.41
CA GLY A 107 -13.30 -1.03 -15.59
C GLY A 107 -11.99 -0.55 -14.93
N GLY A 108 -10.85 -1.20 -15.17
CA GLY A 108 -9.54 -0.66 -14.79
C GLY A 108 -8.49 -1.68 -14.38
N LEU A 109 -7.49 -1.25 -13.61
CA LEU A 109 -6.50 -2.17 -13.04
C LEU A 109 -7.10 -2.99 -11.90
N VAL A 110 -6.90 -4.30 -11.97
CA VAL A 110 -7.28 -5.24 -10.91
C VAL A 110 -6.08 -6.06 -10.47
N LYS A 111 -6.14 -6.62 -9.27
CA LYS A 111 -5.15 -7.60 -8.80
C LYS A 111 -5.19 -8.85 -9.68
N LEU A 112 -4.13 -9.66 -9.64
CA LEU A 112 -4.08 -10.91 -10.41
C LEU A 112 -5.25 -11.86 -10.11
N ASN A 113 -5.74 -11.88 -8.86
CA ASN A 113 -6.91 -12.67 -8.45
C ASN A 113 -8.27 -12.04 -8.86
N GLY A 114 -8.27 -10.96 -9.65
CA GLY A 114 -9.48 -10.28 -10.11
C GLY A 114 -10.10 -9.29 -9.13
N GLN A 115 -9.59 -9.19 -7.89
CA GLN A 115 -10.12 -8.24 -6.92
C GLN A 115 -9.86 -6.79 -7.37
N PRO A 116 -10.83 -5.88 -7.17
CA PRO A 116 -10.64 -4.46 -7.45
C PRO A 116 -9.60 -3.84 -6.51
N LEU A 117 -9.06 -2.69 -6.94
CA LEU A 117 -8.19 -1.86 -6.13
C LEU A 117 -9.03 -0.81 -5.40
N ASN A 118 -8.72 -0.55 -4.12
CA ASN A 118 -9.44 0.45 -3.32
C ASN A 118 -9.22 1.88 -3.82
N LYS A 119 -8.11 2.12 -4.53
CA LYS A 119 -7.71 3.41 -5.12
C LYS A 119 -7.04 3.12 -6.46
N ASP A 120 -7.07 4.07 -7.38
CA ASP A 120 -6.34 3.96 -8.64
C ASP A 120 -4.84 4.30 -8.44
N PRO A 121 -3.95 3.29 -8.39
CA PRO A 121 -2.53 3.54 -8.22
C PRO A 121 -1.92 4.21 -9.45
N ALA A 122 -2.46 3.96 -10.65
CA ALA A 122 -1.90 4.52 -11.89
C ALA A 122 -2.17 6.02 -11.96
N ALA A 123 -3.37 6.46 -11.60
CA ALA A 123 -3.69 7.88 -11.50
C ALA A 123 -2.78 8.60 -10.47
N GLN A 124 -2.55 7.99 -9.31
CA GLN A 124 -1.65 8.56 -8.29
C GLN A 124 -0.21 8.67 -8.81
N THR A 125 0.37 7.56 -9.30
CA THR A 125 1.76 7.54 -9.80
C THR A 125 1.94 8.50 -10.98
N ARG A 126 0.95 8.61 -11.87
CA ARG A 126 0.99 9.57 -12.97
C ARG A 126 1.01 11.01 -12.47
N ARG A 127 0.16 11.35 -11.50
CA ARG A 127 0.11 12.71 -10.92
C ARG A 127 1.45 13.10 -10.27
N GLU A 128 1.99 12.23 -9.43
CA GLU A 128 3.27 12.46 -8.75
C GLU A 128 4.43 12.57 -9.75
N ALA A 129 4.52 11.64 -10.69
CA ALA A 129 5.55 11.67 -11.74
C ALA A 129 5.47 12.93 -12.62
N SER A 130 4.26 13.35 -12.99
CA SER A 130 4.04 14.56 -13.79
C SER A 130 4.51 15.81 -13.05
N SER A 131 4.31 15.88 -11.73
CA SER A 131 4.70 17.03 -10.91
C SER A 131 6.21 17.29 -10.88
N ILE A 132 7.03 16.30 -11.27
CA ILE A 132 8.51 16.41 -11.32
C ILE A 132 9.08 16.18 -12.73
N GLY A 133 8.22 16.14 -13.75
CA GLY A 133 8.62 15.90 -15.15
C GLY A 133 9.27 14.53 -15.37
N ALA A 134 8.79 13.49 -14.71
CA ALA A 134 9.32 12.14 -14.81
C ALA A 134 8.35 11.17 -15.48
N ARG A 135 8.88 10.11 -16.10
CA ARG A 135 8.08 8.98 -16.57
C ARG A 135 7.54 8.20 -15.37
N ALA A 136 6.23 7.96 -15.37
CA ALA A 136 5.54 7.21 -14.32
C ALA A 136 5.80 5.70 -14.43
N VAL A 137 6.26 5.07 -13.35
CA VAL A 137 6.54 3.64 -13.25
C VAL A 137 5.89 3.08 -11.99
N LEU A 138 5.09 2.02 -12.13
CA LEU A 138 4.49 1.29 -11.01
C LEU A 138 5.14 -0.09 -10.90
N TRP A 139 5.92 -0.32 -9.85
CA TRP A 139 6.73 -1.53 -9.69
C TRP A 139 6.22 -2.45 -8.57
N MET A 140 6.11 -3.75 -8.87
CA MET A 140 5.67 -4.79 -7.95
C MET A 140 6.76 -5.85 -7.77
N PRO A 141 7.68 -5.66 -6.80
CA PRO A 141 8.83 -6.54 -6.58
C PRO A 141 8.47 -7.94 -6.08
N LEU A 142 7.27 -8.15 -5.53
CA LEU A 142 6.80 -9.46 -5.05
C LEU A 142 6.13 -10.32 -6.13
N SER A 143 6.03 -9.83 -7.36
CA SER A 143 5.48 -10.66 -8.42
C SER A 143 6.40 -11.84 -8.69
N LYS A 144 5.82 -13.05 -8.71
CA LYS A 144 6.51 -14.27 -9.13
C LYS A 144 6.73 -14.32 -10.65
N ARG A 145 5.94 -13.55 -11.41
CA ARG A 145 6.01 -13.49 -12.89
C ARG A 145 6.63 -12.18 -13.33
N GLU A 146 7.52 -12.26 -14.32
CA GLU A 146 8.05 -11.09 -15.00
C GLU A 146 7.09 -10.66 -16.11
N LYS A 147 6.55 -9.45 -16.02
CA LYS A 147 5.68 -8.88 -17.06
C LYS A 147 5.68 -7.36 -16.95
N ALA A 148 5.72 -6.70 -18.09
CA ALA A 148 5.61 -5.25 -18.17
C ALA A 148 4.53 -4.87 -19.18
N PHE A 149 3.79 -3.80 -18.91
CA PHE A 149 2.82 -3.24 -19.83
C PHE A 149 2.57 -1.77 -19.49
N VAL A 150 2.09 -0.99 -20.46
CA VAL A 150 1.69 0.41 -20.23
C VAL A 150 0.18 0.45 -19.96
N TYR A 151 -0.22 1.18 -18.94
CA TYR A 151 -1.62 1.42 -18.62
C TYR A 151 -1.82 2.91 -18.31
N GLN A 152 -2.62 3.59 -19.14
CA GLN A 152 -2.92 5.03 -19.00
C GLN A 152 -1.68 5.92 -18.78
N GLY A 153 -0.61 5.68 -19.54
CA GLY A 153 0.65 6.42 -19.45
C GLY A 153 1.61 5.97 -18.34
N VAL A 154 1.21 5.02 -17.49
CA VAL A 154 2.06 4.45 -16.44
C VAL A 154 2.66 3.13 -16.91
N LEU A 155 3.97 3.00 -16.80
CA LEU A 155 4.67 1.74 -17.07
C LEU A 155 4.55 0.82 -15.85
N VAL A 156 3.70 -0.20 -15.95
CA VAL A 156 3.48 -1.19 -14.89
C VAL A 156 4.47 -2.33 -15.07
N ILE A 157 5.27 -2.59 -14.03
CA ILE A 157 6.33 -3.61 -14.05
C ILE A 157 6.13 -4.58 -12.89
N MET A 158 5.96 -5.85 -13.24
CA MET A 158 5.87 -6.98 -12.33
C MET A 158 7.17 -7.78 -12.43
N GLY A 159 7.86 -7.98 -11.31
CA GLY A 159 9.08 -8.80 -11.25
C GLY A 159 10.17 -8.19 -10.39
N ARG A 160 11.33 -8.86 -10.33
CA ARG A 160 12.48 -8.45 -9.51
C ARG A 160 13.19 -7.22 -10.10
N GLU A 161 14.12 -6.65 -9.34
CA GLU A 161 14.88 -5.44 -9.70
C GLU A 161 15.70 -5.59 -10.98
N ARG A 162 16.15 -6.81 -11.31
CA ARG A 162 16.87 -7.10 -12.56
C ARG A 162 15.97 -6.93 -13.78
N PHE A 163 14.72 -7.39 -13.67
CA PHE A 163 13.72 -7.22 -14.73
C PHE A 163 13.35 -5.75 -14.90
N LEU A 164 13.10 -5.05 -13.80
CA LEU A 164 12.86 -3.61 -13.79
C LEU A 164 13.97 -2.86 -14.53
N LYS A 165 15.23 -3.11 -14.17
CA LYS A 165 16.39 -2.49 -14.80
C LYS A 165 16.39 -2.72 -16.31
N ARG A 166 16.27 -3.98 -16.74
CA ARG A 166 16.22 -4.36 -18.16
C ARG A 166 15.13 -3.62 -18.94
N ILE A 167 13.93 -3.52 -18.37
CA ILE A 167 12.80 -2.81 -19.01
C ILE A 167 13.06 -1.30 -19.07
N ILE A 168 13.54 -0.69 -18.00
CA ILE A 168 13.81 0.75 -17.96
C ILE A 168 14.91 1.11 -18.97
N GLU A 169 16.02 0.37 -18.98
CA GLU A 169 17.12 0.60 -19.92
C GLU A 169 16.64 0.45 -21.37
N ARG A 170 15.93 -0.63 -21.71
CA ARG A 170 15.37 -0.83 -23.06
C ARG A 170 14.38 0.27 -23.47
N SER A 171 13.60 0.79 -22.52
CA SER A 171 12.55 1.77 -22.82
C SER A 171 13.04 3.22 -22.97
N LEU A 172 14.33 3.46 -22.70
CA LEU A 172 14.99 4.77 -22.70
C LEU A 172 16.31 4.76 -23.49
N SER A 173 16.64 3.63 -24.13
CA SER A 173 17.66 3.53 -25.15
C SER A 173 17.10 4.07 -26.46
#